data_AF-A0A6J5V6I6-F1
#
_entry.id   AF-A0A6J5V6I6-F1
#
_cell.length_a   1.000
_cell.length_b   1.000
_cell.length_c   1.000
_cell.angle_alpha   90.00
_cell.angle_beta   90.00
_cell.angle_gamma   90.00
#
_symmetry.space_group_name_H-M   'P 1'
#
loop_
_entity.id
_entity.type
_entity.pdbx_description
1 polymer ?
#
loop_
_entity_poly.entity_id
_entity_poly.type
_entity_poly.pdbx_seq_one_letter_code
_entity_poly.pdbx_strand_id
1 'polypeptide(L)'
;MGHLKQLHEILKSMEYTLTHGNITTIDFGNSVSAAMYAANDSASYFFGNANSTTDHTITFQGNKYIPAWSVSILPDCKTEGYNIAKMNTQTSVKVKMVNKAEDEPESLGWLWRPESIDDTRLHGRGEVTANKLHGIRVG
;
A
#
# COMPACT_ATOMS: atom_id res chain seq x y z
N MET A 1 -5.18 -13.61 6.49
CA MET A 1 -4.14 -13.16 5.54
C MET A 1 -4.48 -11.74 5.09
N GLY A 2 -3.48 -10.90 4.82
CA GLY A 2 -3.69 -9.52 4.36
C GLY A 2 -3.45 -9.36 2.86
N HIS A 3 -4.21 -8.47 2.21
CA HIS A 3 -4.25 -8.30 0.75
C HIS A 3 -2.85 -8.05 0.16
N LEU A 4 -2.10 -7.10 0.73
CA LEU A 4 -0.73 -6.78 0.31
C LEU A 4 0.25 -7.97 0.37
N LYS A 5 0.04 -8.95 1.27
CA LYS A 5 0.85 -10.17 1.30
C LYS A 5 0.60 -11.05 0.07
N GLN A 6 -0.66 -11.23 -0.31
CA GLN A 6 -1.04 -12.03 -1.49
C GLN A 6 -0.51 -11.40 -2.78
N LEU A 7 -0.58 -10.07 -2.91
CA LEU A 7 0.07 -9.33 -4.01
C LEU A 7 1.57 -9.62 -4.08
N HIS A 8 2.27 -9.57 -2.94
CA HIS A 8 3.72 -9.77 -2.92
C HIS A 8 4.12 -11.22 -3.24
N GLU A 9 3.35 -12.21 -2.77
CA GLU A 9 3.56 -13.64 -3.11
C GLU A 9 3.45 -13.88 -4.62
N ILE A 10 2.51 -13.21 -5.30
CA ILE A 10 2.31 -13.33 -6.76
C ILE A 10 3.39 -12.56 -7.53
N LEU A 11 3.75 -11.34 -7.13
CA LEU A 11 4.86 -10.63 -7.76
C LEU A 11 6.20 -11.39 -7.61
N LYS A 12 6.39 -12.11 -6.51
CA LYS A 12 7.56 -12.98 -6.32
C LYS A 12 7.54 -14.24 -7.17
N SER A 13 6.38 -14.85 -7.44
CA SER A 13 6.32 -15.97 -8.40
C SER A 13 6.64 -15.55 -9.84
N MET A 14 6.46 -14.27 -10.16
CA MET A 14 6.75 -13.66 -11.47
C MET A 14 8.12 -12.97 -11.55
N GLU A 15 8.98 -13.10 -10.53
CA GLU A 15 10.21 -12.29 -10.41
C GLU A 15 11.14 -12.45 -11.63
N TYR A 16 11.26 -13.64 -12.20
CA TYR A 16 12.09 -13.88 -13.39
C TYR A 16 11.57 -13.16 -14.64
N THR A 17 10.28 -13.30 -14.97
CA THR A 17 9.66 -12.65 -16.13
C THR A 17 9.64 -11.13 -15.99
N LEU A 18 9.50 -10.62 -14.77
CA LEU A 18 9.52 -9.17 -14.48
C LEU A 18 10.92 -8.53 -14.62
N THR A 19 11.99 -9.29 -14.38
CA THR A 19 13.37 -8.78 -14.35
C THR A 19 14.16 -9.06 -15.61
N HIS A 20 13.85 -10.14 -16.33
CA HIS A 20 14.57 -10.59 -17.53
C HIS A 20 13.70 -10.55 -18.80
N GLY A 21 12.39 -10.32 -18.67
CA GLY A 21 11.46 -10.34 -19.80
C GLY A 21 11.38 -9.02 -20.56
N ASN A 22 11.08 -9.13 -21.85
CA ASN A 22 10.74 -7.96 -22.66
C ASN A 22 9.27 -7.57 -22.42
N ILE A 23 8.99 -6.26 -22.49
CA ILE A 23 7.68 -5.69 -22.18
C ILE A 23 6.95 -5.36 -23.50
N THR A 24 5.74 -5.87 -23.65
CA THR A 24 4.83 -5.49 -24.75
C THR A 24 3.57 -4.87 -24.15
N THR A 25 3.25 -3.64 -24.52
CA THR A 25 2.05 -2.94 -24.05
C THR A 25 0.98 -2.92 -25.15
N ILE A 26 -0.27 -3.19 -24.78
CA ILE A 26 -1.45 -3.13 -25.63
C ILE A 26 -2.42 -2.13 -25.02
N ASP A 27 -2.88 -1.16 -25.81
CA ASP A 27 -3.96 -0.25 -25.43
C ASP A 27 -5.29 -0.79 -25.98
N PHE A 28 -6.32 -0.87 -25.13
CA PHE A 28 -7.68 -1.23 -25.52
C PHE A 28 -8.59 0.01 -25.63
N GLY A 29 -8.07 1.20 -25.34
CA GLY A 29 -8.82 2.45 -25.24
C GLY A 29 -9.57 2.58 -23.92
N ASN A 30 -10.28 3.70 -23.75
CA ASN A 30 -11.07 4.02 -22.54
C ASN A 30 -10.30 3.85 -21.21
N SER A 31 -8.99 4.16 -21.20
CA SER A 31 -8.09 3.98 -20.06
C SER A 31 -7.86 2.52 -19.63
N VAL A 32 -8.04 1.55 -20.53
CA VAL A 32 -7.78 0.13 -20.31
C VAL A 32 -6.58 -0.33 -21.14
N SER A 33 -5.61 -0.98 -20.50
CA SER A 33 -4.39 -1.45 -21.16
C SER A 33 -3.92 -2.80 -20.61
N ALA A 34 -3.07 -3.49 -21.36
CA ALA A 34 -2.30 -4.64 -20.89
C ALA A 34 -0.80 -4.39 -21.02
N ALA A 35 -0.04 -4.92 -20.07
CA ALA A 35 1.40 -5.13 -20.20
C ALA A 35 1.71 -6.63 -20.11
N MET A 36 2.30 -7.18 -21.16
CA MET A 36 2.86 -8.53 -21.17
C MET A 36 4.35 -8.45 -20.91
N TYR A 37 4.83 -9.25 -19.95
CA TYR A 37 6.23 -9.51 -19.69
C TYR A 37 6.55 -10.93 -20.17
N ALA A 38 7.50 -11.10 -21.08
CA ALA A 38 7.85 -12.41 -21.66
C ALA A 38 9.36 -12.66 -21.62
N ALA A 39 9.77 -13.79 -21.03
CA ALA A 39 11.15 -14.25 -20.90
C ALA A 39 11.24 -15.75 -21.21
N ASN A 40 11.93 -16.11 -22.30
CA ASN A 40 11.99 -17.48 -22.82
C ASN A 40 10.57 -18.06 -22.99
N ASP A 41 10.30 -19.26 -22.44
CA ASP A 41 9.00 -19.92 -22.48
C ASP A 41 8.01 -19.44 -21.39
N SER A 42 8.40 -18.47 -20.56
CA SER A 42 7.56 -17.90 -19.49
C SER A 42 7.02 -16.53 -19.87
N ALA A 43 5.73 -16.31 -19.66
CA ALA A 43 5.12 -15.00 -19.83
C ALA A 43 4.12 -14.69 -18.71
N SER A 44 3.79 -13.41 -18.57
CA SER A 44 3.02 -12.85 -17.47
C SER A 44 2.25 -11.62 -17.94
N TYR A 45 1.00 -11.45 -17.53
CA TYR A 45 0.16 -10.33 -17.97
C TYR A 45 -0.36 -9.50 -16.79
N PHE A 46 -0.34 -8.18 -16.99
CA PHE A 46 -1.03 -7.20 -16.17
C PHE A 46 -2.10 -6.56 -17.04
N PHE A 47 -3.34 -6.47 -16.57
CA PHE A 47 -4.41 -5.72 -17.22
C PHE A 47 -4.86 -4.60 -16.29
N GLY A 48 -4.64 -3.35 -16.68
CA GLY A 48 -5.04 -2.17 -15.93
C GLY A 48 -6.31 -1.56 -16.50
N ASN A 49 -7.23 -1.16 -15.62
CA ASN A 49 -8.31 -0.24 -15.92
C ASN A 49 -8.13 1.00 -15.02
N ALA A 50 -7.59 2.06 -15.61
CA ALA A 50 -7.37 3.35 -14.93
C ALA A 50 -8.61 4.27 -14.99
N ASN A 51 -9.72 3.82 -15.57
CA ASN A 51 -10.98 4.54 -15.49
C ASN A 51 -11.51 4.53 -14.04
N SER A 52 -11.98 5.69 -13.56
CA SER A 52 -12.44 5.86 -12.18
C SER A 52 -13.89 5.42 -11.93
N THR A 53 -14.67 5.16 -12.98
CA THR A 53 -16.12 4.92 -12.87
C THR A 53 -16.65 3.77 -13.73
N THR A 54 -16.00 3.42 -14.84
CA THR A 54 -16.49 2.35 -15.74
C THR A 54 -15.66 1.09 -15.68
N ASP A 55 -16.31 -0.01 -15.32
CA ASP A 55 -15.78 -1.36 -15.49
C ASP A 55 -15.65 -1.70 -16.98
N HIS A 56 -14.72 -2.60 -17.33
CA HIS A 56 -14.49 -2.99 -18.71
C HIS A 56 -14.36 -4.51 -18.87
N THR A 57 -14.84 -5.04 -19.99
CA THR A 57 -14.66 -6.46 -20.34
C THR A 57 -13.76 -6.56 -21.56
N ILE A 58 -12.61 -7.19 -21.40
CA ILE A 58 -11.68 -7.46 -22.51
C ILE A 58 -11.84 -8.91 -22.99
N THR A 59 -11.59 -9.13 -24.27
CA THR A 59 -11.52 -10.48 -24.86
C THR A 59 -10.06 -10.95 -24.87
N PHE A 60 -9.64 -11.65 -23.83
CA PHE A 60 -8.31 -12.25 -23.72
C PHE A 60 -8.42 -13.68 -23.16
N GLN A 61 -8.19 -14.67 -24.03
CA GLN A 61 -8.41 -16.10 -23.77
C GLN A 61 -9.82 -16.40 -23.19
N GLY A 62 -10.83 -15.70 -23.72
CA GLY A 62 -12.17 -15.61 -23.17
C GLY A 62 -12.50 -14.19 -22.69
N ASN A 63 -13.67 -13.99 -22.10
CA ASN A 63 -14.07 -12.68 -21.57
C ASN A 63 -13.51 -12.51 -20.15
N LYS A 64 -12.69 -11.47 -19.93
CA LYS A 64 -12.17 -11.10 -18.60
C LYS A 64 -12.74 -9.75 -18.17
N TYR A 65 -13.34 -9.72 -16.98
CA TYR A 65 -13.94 -8.54 -16.38
C TYR A 65 -12.93 -7.81 -15.50
N ILE A 66 -12.68 -6.53 -15.79
CA ILE A 66 -11.72 -5.67 -15.10
C ILE A 66 -12.49 -4.49 -14.48
N PRO A 67 -12.69 -4.47 -13.15
CA PRO A 67 -13.31 -3.36 -12.46
C PRO A 67 -12.59 -2.03 -12.69
N ALA A 68 -13.31 -0.92 -12.58
CA ALA A 68 -12.78 0.43 -12.51
C ALA A 68 -11.70 0.53 -11.43
N TRP A 69 -10.70 1.39 -11.69
CA TRP A 69 -9.57 1.64 -10.80
C TRP A 69 -8.86 0.37 -10.30
N SER A 70 -8.65 -0.60 -11.20
CA SER A 70 -8.09 -1.91 -10.85
C SER A 70 -7.00 -2.40 -11.81
N VAL A 71 -6.28 -3.40 -11.34
CA VAL A 71 -5.24 -4.15 -12.06
C VAL A 71 -5.44 -5.64 -11.78
N SER A 72 -5.63 -6.42 -12.82
CA SER A 72 -5.63 -7.89 -12.78
C SER A 72 -4.25 -8.43 -13.18
N ILE A 73 -3.77 -9.46 -12.47
CA ILE A 73 -2.46 -10.08 -12.67
C ILE A 73 -2.64 -11.56 -13.01
N LEU A 74 -2.06 -12.00 -14.12
CA LEU A 74 -2.06 -13.38 -14.59
C LEU A 74 -0.60 -13.88 -14.64
N PRO A 75 -0.11 -14.60 -13.62
CA PRO A 75 1.27 -15.09 -13.57
C PRO A 75 1.55 -16.20 -14.59
N ASP A 76 0.53 -16.97 -14.99
CA ASP A 76 0.61 -18.15 -15.85
C ASP A 76 0.03 -17.92 -17.27
N CYS A 77 -0.23 -16.65 -17.62
CA CYS A 77 -0.97 -16.19 -18.82
C CYS A 77 -2.43 -16.66 -18.94
N LYS A 78 -2.98 -17.48 -18.04
CA LYS A 78 -4.26 -18.18 -18.22
C LYS A 78 -5.25 -17.79 -17.13
N THR A 79 -4.88 -18.05 -15.87
CA THR A 79 -5.71 -17.81 -14.69
C THR A 79 -5.48 -16.42 -14.12
N GLU A 80 -6.55 -15.75 -13.69
CA GLU A 80 -6.41 -14.51 -12.91
C GLU A 80 -5.94 -14.89 -11.50
N GLY A 81 -4.64 -14.74 -11.25
CA GLY A 81 -4.05 -15.01 -9.93
C GLY A 81 -4.37 -13.91 -8.92
N TYR A 82 -4.53 -12.67 -9.38
CA TYR A 82 -4.83 -11.53 -8.53
C TYR A 82 -5.68 -10.46 -9.23
N ASN A 83 -6.47 -9.71 -8.46
CA ASN A 83 -6.96 -8.39 -8.87
C ASN A 83 -6.97 -7.46 -7.63
N ILE A 84 -6.44 -6.24 -7.76
CA ILE A 84 -6.30 -5.32 -6.62
C ILE A 84 -7.64 -4.77 -6.09
N ALA A 85 -8.71 -4.76 -6.87
CA ALA A 85 -10.05 -4.34 -6.42
C ALA A 85 -10.85 -5.51 -5.81
N LYS A 86 -10.53 -6.76 -6.16
CA LYS A 86 -11.12 -7.97 -5.52
C LYS A 86 -10.46 -8.22 -4.17
N MET A 87 -10.97 -7.61 -3.11
CA MET A 87 -10.49 -7.81 -1.74
C MET A 87 -10.99 -9.12 -1.13
N ASN A 88 -10.13 -10.15 -1.12
CA ASN A 88 -10.40 -11.45 -0.49
C ASN A 88 -9.97 -11.53 0.99
N THR A 89 -9.82 -10.40 1.71
CA THR A 89 -9.21 -10.37 3.05
C THR A 89 -10.06 -9.70 4.10
N GLN A 90 -10.16 -10.33 5.27
CA GLN A 90 -10.93 -9.85 6.42
C GLN A 90 -10.39 -8.52 6.96
N THR A 91 -11.24 -7.48 6.97
CA THR A 91 -10.96 -6.19 7.61
C THR A 91 -11.03 -6.30 9.13
N SER A 92 -10.02 -5.80 9.84
CA SER A 92 -10.05 -5.69 11.31
C SER A 92 -10.56 -4.31 11.74
N VAL A 93 -11.60 -4.28 12.57
CA VAL A 93 -12.13 -3.05 13.18
C VAL A 93 -11.38 -2.80 14.49
N LYS A 94 -10.69 -1.65 14.59
CA LYS A 94 -10.08 -1.22 15.85
C LYS A 94 -11.13 -0.54 16.74
N VAL A 95 -11.45 -1.16 17.88
CA VAL A 95 -12.33 -0.58 18.90
C VAL A 95 -11.48 -0.03 20.03
N LYS A 96 -11.67 1.25 20.38
CA LYS A 96 -11.08 1.82 21.60
C LYS A 96 -11.95 1.42 22.79
N MET A 97 -11.55 0.37 23.50
CA MET A 97 -12.13 0.07 24.82
C MET A 97 -11.60 1.07 25.86
N VAL A 98 -12.43 1.39 26.85
CA VAL A 98 -12.01 2.14 28.05
C VAL A 98 -11.06 1.25 28.84
N ASN A 99 -9.94 1.80 29.30
CA ASN A 99 -8.97 1.06 30.09
C ASN A 99 -9.45 0.98 31.55
N LYS A 100 -9.83 -0.22 32.01
CA LYS A 100 -10.26 -0.44 33.40
C LYS A 100 -9.15 -0.25 34.44
N ALA A 101 -7.90 -0.09 34.01
CA ALA A 101 -6.80 0.28 34.92
C ALA A 101 -6.91 1.73 35.43
N GLU A 102 -7.86 2.54 34.95
CA GLU A 102 -8.13 3.89 35.47
C GLU A 102 -9.19 3.90 36.60
N ASP A 103 -9.85 2.76 36.88
CA ASP A 103 -10.85 2.65 37.98
C ASP A 103 -10.19 2.56 39.38
N GLU A 104 -8.87 2.31 39.46
CA GLU A 104 -8.04 2.37 40.67
C GLU A 104 -6.96 3.46 40.48
N PRO A 105 -7.12 4.67 41.04
CA PRO A 105 -6.26 5.81 40.72
C PRO A 105 -4.94 5.78 41.50
N GLU A 106 -4.02 4.89 41.11
CA GLU A 106 -2.60 5.11 41.44
C GLU A 106 -2.15 6.43 40.80
N SER A 107 -1.92 7.43 41.65
CA SER A 107 -1.55 8.79 41.25
C SER A 107 -0.10 8.83 40.74
N LEU A 108 0.10 8.39 39.49
CA LEU A 108 1.38 8.45 38.78
C LEU A 108 2.07 9.81 38.96
N GLY A 109 3.27 9.82 39.55
CA GLY A 109 3.95 11.01 40.04
C GLY A 109 4.81 11.72 38.98
N TRP A 110 4.58 13.01 38.78
CA TRP A 110 5.14 13.76 37.64
C TRP A 110 6.34 14.64 37.99
N LEU A 111 7.51 14.31 37.42
CA LEU A 111 8.70 15.15 37.51
C LEU A 111 9.29 15.47 36.13
N TRP A 112 9.40 16.77 35.86
CA TRP A 112 9.97 17.31 34.64
C TRP A 112 11.49 17.43 34.75
N ARG A 113 12.21 16.92 33.74
CA ARG A 113 13.60 17.31 33.49
C ARG A 113 13.67 18.12 32.20
N PRO A 114 14.03 19.42 32.25
CA PRO A 114 14.31 20.17 31.03
C PRO A 114 15.60 19.64 30.39
N GLU A 115 15.58 19.45 29.08
CA GLU A 115 16.79 19.18 28.31
C GLU A 115 17.57 20.48 28.12
N SER A 116 18.88 20.45 28.40
CA SER A 116 19.74 21.62 28.19
C SER A 116 20.09 21.72 26.70
N ILE A 117 19.46 22.65 26.00
CA ILE A 117 19.85 23.01 24.63
C ILE A 117 21.17 23.80 24.74
N ASP A 118 22.28 23.15 24.40
CA ASP A 118 23.60 23.80 24.38
C ASP A 118 23.68 24.72 23.14
N ASP A 119 23.74 26.04 23.38
CA ASP A 119 23.62 27.07 22.34
C ASP A 119 24.87 27.10 21.45
N THR A 120 24.85 26.26 20.41
CA THR A 120 25.94 26.06 19.46
C THR A 120 26.02 27.21 18.44
N ARG A 121 26.34 28.41 18.94
CA ARG A 121 26.80 29.61 18.20
C ARG A 121 26.09 29.88 16.87
N LEU A 122 24.77 30.04 16.88
CA LEU A 122 24.05 30.59 15.73
C LEU A 122 24.40 32.07 15.50
N HIS A 123 25.41 32.33 14.66
CA HIS A 123 25.70 33.67 14.13
C HIS A 123 24.71 34.08 13.00
N GLY A 124 23.63 33.33 12.82
CA GLY A 124 22.55 33.63 11.87
C GLY A 124 21.43 34.43 12.55
N ARG A 125 21.23 35.68 12.12
CA ARG A 125 20.15 36.54 12.61
C ARG A 125 18.80 36.10 12.02
N GLY A 126 18.11 35.20 12.70
CA GLY A 126 16.75 34.73 12.36
C GLY A 126 15.87 34.66 13.61
N GLU A 127 14.60 35.04 13.46
CA GLU A 127 13.62 35.02 14.55
C GLU A 127 13.10 33.59 14.77
N VAL A 128 13.43 32.99 15.93
CA VAL A 128 12.99 31.63 16.29
C VAL A 128 11.76 31.71 17.19
N THR A 129 10.59 31.39 16.65
CA THR A 129 9.36 31.24 17.44
C THR A 129 9.33 29.84 18.07
N ALA A 130 9.60 29.75 19.37
CA ALA A 130 9.51 28.48 20.10
C ALA A 130 8.04 28.06 20.29
N ASN A 131 7.66 26.92 19.71
CA ASN A 131 6.30 26.40 19.84
C ASN A 131 6.06 25.78 21.23
N LYS A 132 4.95 26.18 21.84
CA LYS A 132 4.49 25.81 23.19
C LYS A 132 4.48 24.29 23.43
N LEU A 133 5.29 23.81 24.37
CA LEU A 133 5.38 22.40 24.75
C LEU A 133 4.15 21.93 25.54
N HIS A 134 3.73 20.68 25.28
CA HIS A 134 2.66 19.98 26.00
C HIS A 134 3.22 19.00 27.05
N GLY A 135 2.48 18.80 28.13
CA GLY A 135 2.87 17.85 29.20
C GLY A 135 2.72 16.37 28.81
N ILE A 136 3.52 15.47 29.40
CA ILE A 136 3.61 14.02 29.08
C ILE A 136 3.29 13.16 30.32
N ARG A 137 2.80 11.90 30.14
CA ARG A 137 2.51 10.92 31.21
C ARG A 137 3.04 9.48 30.96
N VAL A 138 3.98 9.03 31.81
CA VAL A 138 4.58 7.70 32.07
C VAL A 138 5.10 7.69 33.53
N GLY A 139 4.31 7.22 34.53
CA GLY A 139 4.71 7.23 35.95
C GLY A 139 5.55 6.04 36.37
#